data_AF-A0A011UDI8-F1
#
_entry.id   AF-A0A011UDI8-F1
#
_cell.length_a   1.000
_cell.length_b   1.000
_cell.length_c   1.000
_cell.angle_alpha   90.00
_cell.angle_beta   90.00
_cell.angle_gamma   90.00
#
_symmetry.space_group_name_H-M   'P 1'
#
loop_
_entity.id
_entity.type
_entity.pdbx_description
1 polymer ?
#
loop_
_entity_poly.entity_id
_entity_poly.type
_entity_poly.pdbx_seq_one_letter_code
_entity_poly.pdbx_strand_id
1 'polypeptide(L)'
;MKNTNKRNEWQVVLEFWFPEGNSLDIDADVHRSHWSWRMRGGADDEITARFAELTVEGAAGNLDHWASDPEGRLALIIVLDQFSRSVWRGDAHAFAQDKAALALAMNGLLNGHYAALSTPWFKVVVPSGMWWTFERVA
;
A
#
# COMPACT_ATOMS: atom_id res chain seq x y z
N MET A 1 -5.76 -23.28 -13.22
CA MET A 1 -6.68 -22.85 -12.14
C MET A 1 -5.88 -22.15 -11.05
N LYS A 2 -6.04 -20.84 -10.85
CA LYS A 2 -5.46 -20.15 -9.68
C LYS A 2 -6.35 -20.47 -8.46
N ASN A 3 -5.70 -20.85 -7.37
CA ASN A 3 -6.28 -21.46 -6.19
C ASN A 3 -7.27 -20.51 -5.51
N THR A 4 -8.57 -20.73 -5.74
CA THR A 4 -9.65 -20.06 -5.02
C THR A 4 -9.73 -20.62 -3.61
N ASN A 5 -9.75 -19.72 -2.62
CA ASN A 5 -10.31 -19.91 -1.27
C ASN A 5 -9.37 -20.10 -0.07
N LYS A 6 -8.24 -19.38 -0.02
CA LYS A 6 -7.74 -18.79 1.24
C LYS A 6 -7.73 -17.28 1.03
N ARG A 7 -8.55 -16.54 1.78
CA ARG A 7 -8.38 -15.08 1.82
C ARG A 7 -7.09 -14.82 2.55
N ASN A 8 -6.06 -14.40 1.81
CA ASN A 8 -4.80 -14.02 2.44
C ASN A 8 -5.06 -12.77 3.29
N GLU A 9 -4.42 -12.67 4.45
CA GLU A 9 -4.69 -11.61 5.44
C GLU A 9 -4.54 -10.20 4.86
N TRP A 10 -3.64 -10.02 3.90
CA TRP A 10 -3.40 -8.75 3.22
C TRP A 10 -4.48 -8.32 2.20
N GLN A 11 -5.39 -9.22 1.80
CA GLN A 11 -6.41 -8.90 0.81
C GLN A 11 -7.34 -7.78 1.27
N VAL A 12 -7.64 -7.71 2.57
CA VAL A 12 -8.49 -6.63 3.11
C VAL A 12 -7.87 -5.25 2.90
N VAL A 13 -6.53 -5.15 2.95
CA VAL A 13 -5.79 -3.91 2.68
C VAL A 13 -5.85 -3.60 1.18
N LEU A 14 -5.65 -4.59 0.32
CA LEU A 14 -5.68 -4.38 -1.13
C LEU A 14 -7.09 -4.09 -1.66
N GLU A 15 -8.13 -4.71 -1.13
CA GLU A 15 -9.53 -4.42 -1.49
C GLU A 15 -9.94 -3.02 -1.05
N PHE A 16 -9.50 -2.61 0.15
CA PHE A 16 -9.69 -1.23 0.59
C PHE A 16 -8.86 -0.24 -0.24
N TRP A 17 -7.60 -0.59 -0.51
CA TRP A 17 -6.67 0.27 -1.22
C TRP A 17 -6.87 0.23 -2.75
N PHE A 18 -7.62 -0.71 -3.28
CA PHE A 18 -7.93 -0.82 -4.70
C PHE A 18 -9.31 -1.46 -4.81
N PRO A 19 -10.39 -0.70 -4.58
CA PRO A 19 -11.75 -1.26 -4.63
C PRO A 19 -12.13 -1.80 -6.01
N GLU A 20 -11.47 -1.29 -7.05
CA GLU A 20 -11.60 -1.76 -8.43
C GLU A 20 -10.84 -3.08 -8.70
N GLY A 21 -10.02 -3.51 -7.74
CA GLY A 21 -9.35 -4.80 -7.68
C GLY A 21 -8.45 -5.08 -8.89
N ASN A 22 -8.49 -6.34 -9.33
CA ASN A 22 -7.75 -6.83 -10.49
C ASN A 22 -8.46 -6.56 -11.83
N SER A 23 -9.47 -5.68 -11.87
CA SER A 23 -10.22 -5.41 -13.09
C SER A 23 -9.40 -4.57 -14.07
N LEU A 24 -9.45 -4.92 -15.35
CA LEU A 24 -8.93 -4.09 -16.44
C LEU A 24 -9.99 -3.10 -16.95
N ASP A 25 -11.27 -3.35 -16.63
CA ASP A 25 -12.41 -2.51 -17.02
C ASP A 25 -12.75 -1.53 -15.89
N ILE A 26 -11.77 -0.69 -15.53
CA ILE A 26 -11.98 0.36 -14.52
C ILE A 26 -12.57 1.59 -15.21
N ASP A 27 -13.69 2.08 -14.69
CA ASP A 27 -14.22 3.40 -15.06
C ASP A 27 -13.22 4.48 -14.61
N ALA A 28 -12.66 5.22 -15.57
CA ALA A 28 -11.62 6.21 -15.33
C ALA A 28 -12.08 7.35 -14.40
N ASP A 29 -13.37 7.66 -14.36
CA ASP A 29 -13.93 8.70 -13.49
C ASP A 29 -14.13 8.19 -12.05
N VAL A 30 -14.49 6.91 -11.89
CA VAL A 30 -14.51 6.24 -10.57
C VAL A 30 -13.10 6.17 -9.99
N HIS A 31 -12.12 5.76 -10.79
CA HIS A 31 -10.71 5.71 -10.39
C HIS A 31 -10.18 7.08 -9.96
N ARG A 32 -10.45 8.12 -10.76
CA ARG A 32 -10.03 9.49 -10.45
C ARG A 32 -10.67 10.00 -9.17
N SER A 33 -11.96 9.70 -8.96
CA SER A 33 -12.70 10.12 -7.76
C SER A 33 -12.15 9.44 -6.51
N HIS A 34 -11.89 8.13 -6.59
CA HIS A 34 -11.30 7.37 -5.50
C HIS A 34 -9.87 7.84 -5.17
N TRP A 35 -9.07 8.12 -6.20
CA TRP A 35 -7.73 8.68 -6.03
C TRP A 35 -7.74 10.08 -5.41
N SER A 36 -8.68 10.94 -5.82
CA SER A 36 -8.87 12.28 -5.23
C SER A 36 -9.30 12.20 -3.77
N TRP A 37 -10.18 11.26 -3.42
CA TRP A 37 -10.60 11.01 -2.02
C TRP A 37 -9.40 10.64 -1.14
N ARG A 38 -8.48 9.80 -1.63
CA ARG A 38 -7.24 9.50 -0.91
C ARG A 38 -6.31 10.69 -0.72
N MET A 39 -5.95 11.35 -1.83
CA MET A 39 -4.90 12.36 -1.81
C MET A 39 -5.32 13.64 -1.08
N ARG A 40 -6.63 13.85 -0.87
CA ARG A 40 -7.19 15.00 -0.15
C ARG A 40 -7.58 14.70 1.30
N GLY A 41 -7.11 13.60 1.88
CA GLY A 41 -7.34 13.27 3.30
C GLY A 41 -8.74 12.73 3.62
N GLY A 42 -9.56 12.41 2.60
CA GLY A 42 -10.88 11.83 2.82
C GLY A 42 -10.84 10.40 3.38
N ALA A 43 -9.69 9.73 3.28
CA ALA A 43 -9.51 8.35 3.72
C ALA A 43 -9.12 8.19 5.20
N ASP A 44 -8.75 9.27 5.90
CA ASP A 44 -8.12 9.16 7.21
C ASP A 44 -9.03 8.57 8.29
N ASP A 45 -10.27 9.04 8.35
CA ASP A 45 -11.24 8.58 9.35
C ASP A 45 -11.54 7.09 9.15
N GLU A 46 -11.70 6.67 7.89
CA GLU A 46 -11.97 5.27 7.56
C GLU A 46 -10.75 4.37 7.79
N ILE A 47 -9.54 4.86 7.47
CA ILE A 47 -8.29 4.16 7.75
C ILE A 47 -8.12 3.98 9.26
N THR A 48 -8.34 5.03 10.02
CA THR A 48 -8.20 5.00 11.49
C THR A 48 -9.23 4.06 12.10
N ALA A 49 -10.48 4.10 11.65
CA ALA A 49 -11.54 3.25 12.17
C ALA A 49 -11.33 1.76 11.88
N ARG A 50 -10.72 1.41 10.75
CA ARG A 50 -10.63 0.02 10.27
C ARG A 50 -9.26 -0.62 10.39
N PHE A 51 -8.19 0.17 10.34
CA PHE A 51 -6.82 -0.33 10.17
C PHE A 51 -5.82 0.22 11.20
N ALA A 52 -6.27 0.95 12.24
CA ALA A 52 -5.35 1.44 13.28
C ALA A 52 -4.58 0.31 13.96
N GLU A 53 -5.25 -0.76 14.38
CA GLU A 53 -4.61 -1.93 15.01
C GLU A 53 -3.64 -2.61 14.04
N LEU A 54 -4.05 -2.83 12.79
CA LEU A 54 -3.19 -3.41 11.75
C LEU A 54 -1.94 -2.55 11.49
N THR A 55 -2.07 -1.23 11.56
CA THR A 55 -0.96 -0.29 11.37
C THR A 55 0.04 -0.37 12.52
N VAL A 56 -0.46 -0.53 13.75
CA VAL A 56 0.39 -0.76 14.93
C VAL A 56 1.12 -2.11 14.81
N GLU A 57 0.42 -3.18 14.42
CA GLU A 57 1.02 -4.51 14.19
C GLU A 57 2.09 -4.49 13.09
N GLY A 58 1.83 -3.75 12.00
CA GLY A 58 2.80 -3.54 10.93
C GLY A 58 4.05 -2.80 11.43
N ALA A 59 3.88 -1.71 12.18
CA ALA A 59 4.99 -0.96 12.75
C ALA A 59 5.79 -1.75 13.81
N ALA A 60 5.18 -2.76 14.44
CA ALA A 60 5.85 -3.69 15.34
C ALA A 60 6.59 -4.83 14.62
N GLY A 61 6.44 -4.97 13.30
CA GLY A 61 7.06 -6.03 12.49
C GLY A 61 6.28 -7.35 12.48
N ASN A 62 5.09 -7.41 13.09
CA ASN A 62 4.30 -8.64 13.18
C ASN A 62 3.75 -9.09 11.80
N LEU A 63 3.73 -8.19 10.83
CA LEU A 63 3.27 -8.45 9.46
C LEU A 63 4.42 -8.73 8.46
N ASP A 64 5.67 -8.81 8.90
CA ASP A 64 6.84 -8.98 8.00
C ASP A 64 6.74 -10.22 7.09
N HIS A 65 6.06 -11.26 7.56
CA HIS A 65 5.84 -12.48 6.80
C HIS A 65 5.06 -12.25 5.48
N TRP A 66 4.26 -11.18 5.38
CA TRP A 66 3.57 -10.77 4.16
C TRP A 66 4.53 -10.45 3.00
N ALA A 67 5.76 -10.03 3.31
CA ALA A 67 6.77 -9.69 2.30
C ALA A 67 7.21 -10.90 1.44
N SER A 68 6.88 -12.12 1.86
CA SER A 68 7.16 -13.37 1.12
C SER A 68 6.28 -13.53 -0.13
N ASP A 69 5.18 -12.78 -0.22
CA ASP A 69 4.27 -12.77 -1.36
C ASP A 69 4.31 -11.40 -2.09
N PRO A 70 4.16 -11.33 -3.43
CA PRO A 70 4.14 -10.05 -4.13
C PRO A 70 3.00 -9.12 -3.70
N GLU A 71 1.78 -9.63 -3.56
CA GLU A 71 0.61 -8.85 -3.14
C GLU A 71 0.69 -8.53 -1.64
N GLY A 72 1.14 -9.49 -0.82
CA GLY A 72 1.38 -9.26 0.60
C GLY A 72 2.40 -8.17 0.87
N ARG A 73 3.50 -8.15 0.11
CA ARG A 73 4.52 -7.10 0.18
C ARG A 73 3.95 -5.72 -0.16
N LEU A 74 3.14 -5.62 -1.20
CA LEU A 74 2.50 -4.37 -1.58
C LEU A 74 1.57 -3.86 -0.47
N ALA A 75 0.76 -4.74 0.10
CA ALA A 75 -0.11 -4.40 1.22
C ALA A 75 0.69 -3.91 2.44
N LEU A 76 1.79 -4.58 2.78
CA LEU A 76 2.65 -4.16 3.88
C LEU A 76 3.25 -2.77 3.64
N ILE A 77 3.68 -2.47 2.41
CA ILE A 77 4.15 -1.13 2.04
C ILE A 77 3.04 -0.08 2.25
N ILE A 78 1.80 -0.38 1.85
CA ILE A 78 0.65 0.53 2.04
C ILE A 78 0.39 0.78 3.52
N VAL A 79 0.41 -0.27 4.35
CA VAL A 79 0.21 -0.12 5.81
C VAL A 79 1.29 0.77 6.42
N LEU A 80 2.55 0.53 6.07
CA LEU A 80 3.69 1.25 6.66
C LEU A 80 3.84 2.69 6.15
N ASP A 81 3.49 2.98 4.90
CA ASP A 81 3.66 4.32 4.29
C ASP A 81 2.39 5.16 4.28
N GLN A 82 1.23 4.57 3.97
CA GLN A 82 -0.02 5.31 3.79
C GLN A 82 -0.86 5.31 5.06
N PHE A 83 -1.07 4.15 5.68
CA PHE A 83 -1.94 4.07 6.85
C PHE A 83 -1.31 4.72 8.08
N SER A 84 0.01 4.57 8.26
CA SER A 84 0.78 5.27 9.29
C SER A 84 0.54 6.79 9.29
N ARG A 85 0.44 7.42 8.10
CA ARG A 85 0.20 8.86 7.93
C ARG A 85 -1.21 9.30 8.28
N SER A 86 -2.18 8.41 8.13
CA SER A 86 -3.57 8.65 8.56
C SER A 86 -3.71 8.44 10.07
N VAL A 87 -3.20 7.30 10.59
CA VAL A 87 -3.35 6.89 12.00
C VAL A 87 -2.58 7.81 12.96
N TRP A 88 -1.37 8.23 12.59
CA TRP A 88 -0.52 9.10 13.42
C TRP A 88 -0.42 10.53 12.86
N ARG A 89 -1.48 11.01 12.19
CA ARG A 89 -1.50 12.34 11.57
C ARG A 89 -1.10 13.44 12.57
N GLY A 90 -0.15 14.28 12.18
CA GLY A 90 0.35 15.38 13.00
C GLY A 90 1.47 14.99 13.98
N ASP A 91 1.90 13.73 13.96
CA ASP A 91 2.98 13.21 14.80
C ASP A 91 4.15 12.69 13.94
N ALA A 92 5.38 12.74 14.48
CA ALA A 92 6.56 12.18 13.84
C ALA A 92 6.48 10.65 13.63
N HIS A 93 5.68 9.94 14.44
CA HIS A 93 5.41 8.51 14.29
C HIS A 93 4.84 8.16 12.90
N ALA A 94 4.13 9.08 12.24
CA ALA A 94 3.62 8.92 10.88
C ALA A 94 4.70 8.60 9.83
N PHE A 95 5.95 8.99 10.09
CA PHE A 95 7.08 8.81 9.16
C PHE A 95 8.13 7.82 9.68
N ALA A 96 7.90 7.22 10.86
CA ALA A 96 8.86 6.34 11.49
C ALA A 96 9.16 5.08 10.64
N GLN A 97 8.20 4.67 9.81
CA GLN A 97 8.28 3.45 9.00
C GLN A 97 8.74 3.69 7.55
N ASP A 98 9.00 4.94 7.14
CA ASP A 98 9.37 5.28 5.75
C ASP A 98 10.58 4.47 5.26
N LYS A 99 11.59 4.27 6.12
CA LYS A 99 12.78 3.48 5.76
C LYS A 99 12.46 2.00 5.55
N ALA A 100 11.57 1.43 6.36
CA ALA A 100 11.15 0.04 6.23
C ALA A 100 10.32 -0.16 4.96
N ALA A 101 9.36 0.74 4.70
CA ALA A 101 8.57 0.73 3.47
C ALA A 101 9.46 0.84 2.21
N LEU A 102 10.45 1.73 2.22
CA LEU A 102 11.42 1.86 1.12
C LEU A 102 12.24 0.57 0.92
N ALA A 103 12.75 -0.03 1.99
CA ALA A 103 13.52 -1.27 1.90
C ALA A 103 12.67 -2.42 1.32
N LEU A 104 11.40 -2.53 1.73
CA LEU A 104 10.46 -3.52 1.18
C LEU A 104 10.22 -3.31 -0.32
N ALA A 105 10.04 -2.07 -0.76
CA ALA A 105 9.86 -1.73 -2.16
C ALA A 105 11.11 -2.06 -3.00
N MET A 106 12.30 -1.66 -2.53
CA MET A 106 13.56 -1.98 -3.21
C MET A 106 13.79 -3.49 -3.31
N ASN A 107 13.59 -4.22 -2.22
CA ASN A 107 13.70 -5.68 -2.24
C ASN A 107 12.69 -6.32 -3.19
N GLY A 108 11.47 -5.76 -3.29
CA GLY A 108 10.43 -6.21 -4.21
C GLY A 108 10.77 -5.99 -5.69
N LEU A 109 11.53 -4.93 -5.99
CA LEU A 109 12.07 -4.69 -7.33
C LEU A 109 13.17 -5.72 -7.65
N LEU A 110 14.09 -5.94 -6.71
CA LEU A 110 15.25 -6.84 -6.90
C LEU A 110 14.84 -8.31 -7.03
N ASN A 111 13.84 -8.76 -6.28
CA ASN A 111 13.41 -10.16 -6.27
C ASN A 111 12.30 -10.48 -7.31
N GLY A 112 11.92 -9.50 -8.13
CA GLY A 112 10.91 -9.68 -9.17
C GLY A 112 9.45 -9.65 -8.69
N HIS A 113 9.19 -9.42 -7.40
CA HIS A 113 7.81 -9.30 -6.89
C HIS A 113 7.06 -8.15 -7.57
N TYR A 114 7.71 -7.01 -7.81
CA TYR A 114 7.10 -5.90 -8.53
C TYR A 114 6.67 -6.29 -9.95
N ALA A 115 7.50 -7.07 -10.66
CA ALA A 115 7.18 -7.55 -11.99
C ALA A 115 6.02 -8.55 -11.98
N ALA A 116 5.92 -9.36 -10.93
CA ALA A 116 4.88 -10.37 -10.74
C ALA A 116 3.50 -9.80 -10.39
N LEU A 117 3.39 -8.53 -10.02
CA LEU A 117 2.11 -7.86 -9.81
C LEU A 117 1.31 -7.83 -11.11
N SER A 118 0.15 -8.49 -11.09
CA SER A 118 -0.68 -8.74 -12.29
C SER A 118 -1.35 -7.50 -12.85
N THR A 119 -1.63 -6.48 -12.03
CA THR A 119 -2.37 -5.30 -12.46
C THR A 119 -1.49 -4.06 -12.57
N PRO A 120 -1.66 -3.26 -13.65
CA PRO A 120 -0.92 -2.02 -13.84
C PRO A 120 -1.08 -1.04 -12.67
N TRP A 121 -2.25 -0.99 -12.04
CA TRP A 121 -2.55 -0.05 -10.96
C TRP A 121 -1.75 -0.35 -9.68
N PHE A 122 -1.40 -1.62 -9.43
CA PHE A 122 -0.52 -2.00 -8.32
C PHE A 122 0.90 -1.46 -8.49
N LYS A 123 1.31 -1.19 -9.74
CA LYS A 123 2.63 -0.66 -10.07
C LYS A 123 2.73 0.87 -9.93
N VAL A 124 1.60 1.55 -9.71
CA VAL A 124 1.49 3.01 -9.55
C VAL A 124 1.57 3.44 -8.08
N VAL A 125 1.57 2.51 -7.12
CA VAL A 125 1.81 2.84 -5.70
C VAL A 125 3.27 3.24 -5.52
N VAL A 126 3.48 4.55 -5.52
CA VAL A 126 4.75 5.19 -5.22
C VAL A 126 4.72 5.57 -3.73
N PRO A 127 5.66 5.08 -2.89
CA PRO A 127 5.75 5.50 -1.50
C PRO A 127 5.82 7.03 -1.41
N SER A 128 5.15 7.60 -0.43
CA SER A 128 4.99 9.05 -0.22
C SER A 128 6.30 9.73 0.20
N GLY A 129 7.29 9.68 -0.67
CA GLY A 129 8.66 10.14 -0.48
C GLY A 129 9.53 9.91 -1.72
N MET A 130 9.09 9.03 -2.64
CA MET A 130 9.78 8.72 -3.89
C MET A 130 9.54 9.76 -5.00
N TRP A 131 8.59 10.70 -4.81
CA TRP A 131 8.44 11.87 -5.70
C TRP A 131 9.67 12.79 -5.68
N TRP A 132 10.35 12.95 -4.54
CA TRP A 132 11.56 13.80 -4.45
C TRP A 132 12.81 13.19 -5.10
N THR A 133 12.87 11.87 -5.26
CA THR A 133 14.05 11.19 -5.80
C THR A 133 14.09 11.14 -7.33
N PHE A 134 12.96 11.26 -8.02
CA PHE A 134 12.93 11.25 -9.48
C PHE A 134 13.16 12.63 -10.13
N GLU A 135 12.96 13.72 -9.39
CA GLU A 135 13.15 15.09 -9.92
C GLU A 135 14.60 15.60 -9.89
N ARG A 136 15.57 14.78 -9.46
CA ARG A 136 17.01 15.14 -9.43
C ARG A 136 17.92 14.31 -10.34
N VAL A 137 17.37 13.42 -11.17
CA VAL A 137 18.17 12.58 -12.09
C VAL A 137 17.60 12.59 -13.53
N ALA A 138 16.99 13.70 -13.94
CA ALA A 138 16.70 13.97 -15.35
C ALA A 138 17.27 15.31 -15.76
#